data_AF-A0A969JRA6-F1
#
_entry.id   AF-A0A969JRA6-F1
#
_cell.length_a   1.000
_cell.length_b   1.000
_cell.length_c   1.000
_cell.angle_alpha   90.00
_cell.angle_beta   90.00
_cell.angle_gamma   90.00
#
_symmetry.space_group_name_H-M   'P 1'
#
loop_
_entity.id
_entity.type
_entity.pdbx_description
1 polymer ?
#
loop_
_entity_poly.entity_id
_entity_poly.type
_entity_poly.pdbx_seq_one_letter_code
_entity_poly.pdbx_strand_id
1 'polypeptide(L)'
;MPILTPSRCRWLDALLDPEAEGARTRLAWLRAPATAANAQQILMVLEKIAFLHDNGVMEWDVSILNPNRLNLLAQLGRTANNQSLQRYVKKRRYPVLVAFLKQALHTLTDEVVEMYDQCLWACYTDAKRELKDLQQRAARTVNEKLHLLRTLGEILLNPDIDDAKVRENSFRRVPEATLHAALTEMEHLIRPKNDAYVDFFGKRYSYIRQFAPTFLSRLAFHSYHDSDPLLQAIALLHGLDASKPRQRIPDKAPLRFVPDPWRAYSI
;
A
#
# COMPACT_ATOMS: atom_id res chain seq x y z
N MET A 1 -20.25 -20.02 -29.82
CA MET A 1 -19.49 -19.87 -28.56
C MET A 1 -20.49 -19.62 -27.45
N PRO A 2 -20.55 -20.45 -26.41
CA PRO A 2 -21.49 -20.29 -25.29
C PRO A 2 -21.34 -18.94 -24.56
N ILE A 3 -20.20 -18.26 -24.75
CA ILE A 3 -19.94 -16.91 -24.23
C ILE A 3 -20.77 -15.82 -24.96
N LEU A 4 -21.13 -15.96 -26.23
CA LEU A 4 -21.69 -14.83 -26.99
C LEU A 4 -23.22 -14.73 -26.89
N THR A 5 -23.72 -14.33 -25.72
CA THR A 5 -25.15 -14.01 -25.53
C THR A 5 -25.50 -12.68 -26.22
N PRO A 6 -26.77 -12.44 -26.62
CA PRO A 6 -27.17 -11.18 -27.23
C PRO A 6 -26.84 -9.95 -26.38
N SER A 7 -27.02 -10.05 -25.05
CA SER A 7 -26.67 -8.98 -24.11
C SER A 7 -25.17 -8.70 -24.09
N ARG A 8 -24.33 -9.74 -24.09
CA ARG A 8 -22.87 -9.59 -24.13
C ARG A 8 -22.41 -9.00 -25.45
N CYS A 9 -22.99 -9.41 -26.57
CA CYS A 9 -22.69 -8.82 -27.89
C CYS A 9 -23.01 -7.32 -27.93
N ARG A 10 -24.16 -6.89 -27.37
CA ARG A 10 -24.49 -5.46 -27.26
C ARG A 10 -23.49 -4.70 -26.39
N TRP A 11 -23.11 -5.27 -25.25
CA TRP A 11 -22.11 -4.66 -24.38
C TRP A 11 -20.73 -4.55 -25.06
N LEU A 12 -20.29 -5.60 -25.75
CA LEU A 12 -19.04 -5.58 -26.52
C LEU A 12 -19.06 -4.51 -27.62
N ASP A 13 -20.21 -4.32 -28.28
CA ASP A 13 -20.37 -3.28 -29.29
C ASP A 13 -20.33 -1.88 -28.64
N ALA A 14 -21.00 -1.69 -27.50
CA ALA A 14 -20.98 -0.44 -26.75
C ALA A 14 -19.57 -0.02 -26.25
N LEU A 15 -18.64 -0.97 -26.09
CA LEU A 15 -17.24 -0.62 -25.76
C LEU A 15 -16.55 0.22 -26.84
N LEU A 16 -17.03 0.10 -28.08
CA LEU A 16 -16.51 0.81 -29.25
C LEU A 16 -17.19 2.16 -29.46
N ASP A 17 -18.26 2.47 -28.74
CA ASP A 17 -18.99 3.71 -28.91
C ASP A 17 -18.59 4.69 -27.80
N PRO A 18 -18.39 5.99 -28.13
CA PRO A 18 -18.10 6.99 -27.12
C PRO A 18 -19.34 7.28 -26.29
N GLU A 19 -19.19 7.47 -24.97
CA GLU A 19 -20.33 7.76 -24.07
C GLU A 19 -20.94 9.15 -24.29
N ALA A 20 -20.14 10.08 -24.83
CA ALA A 20 -20.55 11.42 -25.23
C ALA A 20 -19.71 11.86 -26.44
N GLU A 21 -20.17 12.88 -27.17
CA GLU A 21 -19.46 13.40 -28.32
C GLU A 21 -18.08 13.96 -27.90
N GLY A 22 -17.01 13.45 -28.52
CA GLY A 22 -15.62 13.77 -28.15
C GLY A 22 -15.07 12.99 -26.94
N ALA A 23 -15.88 12.18 -26.24
CA ALA A 23 -15.39 11.34 -25.17
C ALA A 23 -14.59 10.14 -25.68
N ARG A 24 -13.66 9.66 -24.85
CA ARG A 24 -12.91 8.43 -25.10
C ARG A 24 -13.85 7.22 -24.98
N THR A 25 -13.73 6.26 -25.89
CA THR A 25 -14.50 5.00 -25.79
C THR A 25 -14.05 4.16 -24.59
N ARG A 26 -14.93 3.29 -24.07
CA ARG A 26 -14.57 2.36 -22.98
C ARG A 26 -13.40 1.46 -23.36
N LEU A 27 -13.34 0.98 -24.60
CA LEU A 27 -12.20 0.23 -25.10
C LEU A 27 -10.91 1.05 -25.01
N ALA A 28 -10.96 2.31 -25.45
CA ALA A 28 -9.80 3.16 -25.39
C ALA A 28 -9.40 3.42 -23.93
N TRP A 29 -10.34 3.68 -23.01
CA TRP A 29 -10.07 3.87 -21.58
C TRP A 29 -9.39 2.64 -20.95
N LEU A 30 -9.87 1.42 -21.25
CA LEU A 30 -9.26 0.17 -20.81
C LEU A 30 -7.84 -0.03 -21.33
N ARG A 31 -7.52 0.49 -22.53
CA ARG A 31 -6.17 0.40 -23.09
C ARG A 31 -5.18 1.38 -22.47
N ALA A 32 -5.66 2.46 -21.87
CA ALA A 32 -4.79 3.49 -21.29
C ALA A 32 -3.96 2.88 -20.15
N PRO A 33 -2.62 2.93 -20.20
CA PRO A 33 -1.81 2.55 -19.04
C PRO A 33 -1.96 3.57 -17.91
N ALA A 34 -1.62 3.17 -16.68
CA ALA A 34 -1.37 4.13 -15.61
C ALA A 34 -0.15 4.98 -15.94
N THR A 35 -0.16 6.24 -15.52
CA THR A 35 0.95 7.18 -15.79
C THR A 35 1.99 7.23 -14.68
N ALA A 36 1.64 6.82 -13.47
CA ALA A 36 2.52 6.80 -12.30
C ALA A 36 1.92 5.94 -11.18
N ALA A 37 2.76 5.38 -10.31
CA ALA A 37 2.32 4.70 -9.09
C ALA A 37 1.94 5.72 -8.01
N ASN A 38 0.67 6.15 -8.01
CA ASN A 38 0.10 6.99 -6.96
C ASN A 38 -1.36 6.63 -6.69
N ALA A 39 -1.91 7.12 -5.58
CA ALA A 39 -3.28 6.80 -5.14
C ALA A 39 -4.35 6.99 -6.22
N GLN A 40 -4.31 8.10 -6.97
CA GLN A 40 -5.30 8.40 -8.01
C GLN A 40 -5.24 7.37 -9.16
N GLN A 41 -4.03 7.04 -9.62
CA GLN A 41 -3.85 6.08 -10.71
C GLN A 41 -4.21 4.66 -10.26
N ILE A 42 -3.88 4.27 -9.02
CA ILE A 42 -4.29 2.97 -8.45
C ILE A 42 -5.82 2.86 -8.46
N LEU A 43 -6.52 3.88 -7.95
CA LEU A 43 -7.99 3.89 -7.96
C LEU A 43 -8.58 3.79 -9.37
N MET A 44 -7.97 4.47 -10.35
CA MET A 44 -8.38 4.38 -11.75
C MET A 44 -8.18 2.96 -12.32
N VAL A 45 -7.06 2.29 -12.02
CA VAL A 45 -6.84 0.90 -12.47
C VAL A 45 -7.82 -0.06 -11.78
N LEU A 46 -8.08 0.13 -10.48
CA LEU A 46 -9.09 -0.64 -9.75
C LEU A 46 -10.50 -0.44 -10.32
N GLU A 47 -10.82 0.75 -10.81
CA GLU A 47 -12.09 1.02 -11.50
C GLU A 47 -12.20 0.24 -12.82
N LYS A 48 -11.11 0.13 -13.58
CA LYS A 48 -11.07 -0.72 -14.78
C LYS A 48 -11.26 -2.19 -14.45
N ILE A 49 -10.60 -2.68 -13.39
CA ILE A 49 -10.76 -4.05 -12.89
C ILE A 49 -12.22 -4.28 -12.49
N ALA A 50 -12.80 -3.38 -11.70
CA ALA A 50 -14.21 -3.43 -11.30
C ALA A 50 -15.14 -3.48 -12.51
N PHE A 51 -14.94 -2.61 -13.51
CA PHE A 51 -15.72 -2.61 -14.74
C PHE A 51 -15.69 -3.97 -15.46
N LEU A 52 -14.54 -4.65 -15.49
CA LEU A 52 -14.42 -5.97 -16.10
C LEU A 52 -15.08 -7.07 -15.23
N HIS A 53 -14.91 -7.02 -13.91
CA HIS A 53 -15.57 -7.97 -12.98
C HIS A 53 -17.08 -7.84 -13.01
N ASP A 54 -17.63 -6.62 -12.94
CA ASP A 54 -19.06 -6.36 -12.91
C ASP A 54 -19.77 -6.82 -14.21
N ASN A 55 -19.00 -7.01 -15.30
CA ASN A 55 -19.48 -7.56 -16.58
C ASN A 55 -19.14 -9.06 -16.77
N GLY A 56 -18.72 -9.75 -15.71
CA GLY A 56 -18.44 -11.18 -15.66
C GLY A 56 -17.25 -11.60 -16.51
N VAL A 57 -16.33 -10.68 -16.86
CA VAL A 57 -15.17 -10.98 -17.71
C VAL A 57 -14.32 -12.07 -17.09
N MET A 58 -14.21 -12.12 -15.76
CA MET A 58 -13.47 -13.17 -15.04
C MET A 58 -14.00 -14.58 -15.34
N GLU A 59 -15.31 -14.75 -15.52
CA GLU A 59 -15.95 -16.07 -15.67
C GLU A 59 -15.98 -16.60 -17.11
N TRP A 60 -15.63 -15.79 -18.12
CA TRP A 60 -15.75 -16.27 -19.50
C TRP A 60 -14.77 -17.41 -19.78
N ASP A 61 -15.31 -18.53 -20.25
CA ASP A 61 -14.51 -19.70 -20.62
C ASP A 61 -13.95 -19.56 -22.04
N VAL A 62 -12.68 -19.16 -22.13
CA VAL A 62 -11.94 -19.03 -23.40
C VAL A 62 -11.07 -20.26 -23.70
N SER A 63 -11.20 -21.36 -22.96
CA SER A 63 -10.38 -22.57 -23.07
C SER A 63 -10.41 -23.23 -24.46
N ILE A 64 -11.51 -23.01 -25.21
CA ILE A 64 -11.65 -23.48 -26.60
C ILE A 64 -10.62 -22.86 -27.57
N LEU A 65 -10.01 -21.72 -27.20
CA LEU A 65 -8.95 -21.08 -27.97
C LEU A 65 -7.58 -21.49 -27.43
N ASN A 66 -6.70 -21.94 -28.32
CA ASN A 66 -5.29 -22.12 -27.98
C ASN A 66 -4.70 -20.80 -27.43
N PRO A 67 -3.84 -20.85 -26.38
CA PRO A 67 -3.20 -19.66 -25.80
C PRO A 67 -2.53 -18.72 -26.82
N ASN A 68 -1.84 -19.25 -27.83
CA ASN A 68 -1.21 -18.43 -28.88
C ASN A 68 -2.25 -17.66 -29.71
N ARG A 69 -3.40 -18.29 -29.98
CA ARG A 69 -4.50 -17.64 -30.70
C ARG A 69 -5.18 -16.58 -29.84
N LEU A 70 -5.35 -16.85 -28.54
CA LEU A 70 -5.87 -15.88 -27.60
C LEU A 70 -4.97 -14.64 -27.53
N ASN A 71 -3.65 -14.84 -27.39
CA ASN A 71 -2.66 -13.75 -27.37
C ASN A 71 -2.66 -12.93 -28.67
N LEU A 72 -2.73 -13.60 -29.84
CA LEU A 72 -2.83 -12.92 -31.13
C LEU A 72 -4.08 -12.03 -31.21
N LEU A 73 -5.24 -12.57 -30.81
CA LEU A 73 -6.51 -11.83 -30.82
C LEU A 73 -6.51 -10.68 -29.82
N ALA A 74 -5.96 -10.89 -28.62
CA ALA A 74 -5.82 -9.85 -27.61
C ALA A 74 -4.92 -8.71 -28.11
N GLN A 75 -3.81 -9.04 -28.77
CA GLN A 75 -2.89 -8.06 -29.36
C GLN A 75 -3.57 -7.25 -30.46
N LEU A 76 -4.32 -7.90 -31.36
CA LEU A 76 -5.15 -7.19 -32.34
C LEU A 76 -6.15 -6.25 -31.67
N GLY A 77 -6.79 -6.71 -30.60
CA GLY A 77 -7.73 -5.92 -29.81
C GLY A 77 -7.07 -4.83 -28.96
N ARG A 78 -5.74 -4.81 -28.82
CA ARG A 78 -4.98 -3.74 -28.16
C ARG A 78 -4.48 -2.68 -29.15
N THR A 79 -4.05 -3.09 -30.34
CA THR A 79 -3.41 -2.21 -31.33
C THR A 79 -4.38 -1.64 -32.37
N ALA A 80 -5.45 -2.36 -32.73
CA ALA A 80 -6.38 -1.89 -33.76
C ALA A 80 -7.08 -0.60 -33.34
N ASN A 81 -7.18 0.38 -34.24
CA ASN A 81 -7.97 1.58 -33.98
C ASN A 81 -9.47 1.24 -33.87
N ASN A 82 -10.21 2.10 -33.16
CA ASN A 82 -11.61 1.83 -32.82
C ASN A 82 -12.52 1.69 -34.05
N GLN A 83 -12.35 2.56 -35.06
CA GLN A 83 -13.10 2.51 -36.32
C GLN A 83 -12.86 1.21 -37.09
N SER A 84 -11.63 0.67 -37.07
CA SER A 84 -11.30 -0.59 -37.73
C SER A 84 -12.02 -1.75 -37.07
N LEU A 85 -12.10 -1.76 -35.73
CA LEU A 85 -12.85 -2.78 -34.99
C LEU A 85 -14.36 -2.69 -35.25
N GLN A 86 -14.92 -1.48 -35.36
CA GLN A 86 -16.34 -1.30 -35.72
C GLN A 86 -16.66 -1.89 -37.10
N ARG A 87 -15.74 -1.75 -38.08
CA ARG A 87 -15.88 -2.30 -39.44
C ARG A 87 -15.71 -3.82 -39.54
N TYR A 88 -15.18 -4.48 -38.51
CA TYR A 88 -15.04 -5.94 -38.54
C TYR A 88 -16.42 -6.62 -38.55
N VAL A 89 -16.54 -7.66 -39.37
CA VAL A 89 -17.69 -8.58 -39.29
C VAL A 89 -17.77 -9.18 -37.88
N LYS A 90 -18.99 -9.35 -37.36
CA LYS A 90 -19.25 -9.83 -35.99
C LYS A 90 -18.45 -11.08 -35.60
N LYS A 91 -18.32 -12.04 -36.52
CA LYS A 91 -17.54 -13.29 -36.34
C LYS A 91 -16.04 -13.05 -36.07
N ARG A 92 -15.49 -11.91 -36.49
CA ARG A 92 -14.11 -11.49 -36.21
C ARG A 92 -14.03 -10.50 -35.06
N ARG A 93 -14.98 -9.57 -34.96
CA ARG A 93 -15.02 -8.51 -33.93
C ARG A 93 -15.10 -9.09 -32.51
N TYR A 94 -16.06 -9.96 -32.25
CA TYR A 94 -16.30 -10.45 -30.89
C TYR A 94 -15.15 -11.28 -30.31
N PRO A 95 -14.53 -12.24 -31.05
CA PRO A 95 -13.37 -12.96 -30.53
C PRO A 95 -12.19 -12.04 -30.19
N VAL A 96 -11.95 -10.99 -30.99
CA VAL A 96 -10.89 -10.00 -30.73
C VAL A 96 -11.17 -9.24 -29.43
N LEU A 97 -12.40 -8.75 -29.24
CA LEU A 97 -12.76 -8.01 -28.02
C LEU A 97 -12.75 -8.91 -26.78
N VAL A 98 -13.30 -10.13 -26.88
CA VAL A 98 -13.29 -11.10 -25.77
C VAL A 98 -11.87 -11.43 -25.34
N ALA A 99 -10.98 -11.71 -26.29
CA ALA A 99 -9.57 -12.00 -26.01
C ALA A 99 -8.88 -10.79 -25.38
N PHE A 100 -9.09 -9.59 -25.92
CA PHE A 100 -8.55 -8.35 -25.37
C PHE A 100 -8.98 -8.11 -23.92
N LEU A 101 -10.26 -8.25 -23.60
CA LEU A 101 -10.77 -7.97 -22.25
C LEU A 101 -10.26 -8.97 -21.22
N LYS A 102 -10.15 -10.25 -21.59
CA LYS A 102 -9.52 -11.27 -20.75
C LYS A 102 -8.07 -10.92 -20.45
N GLN A 103 -7.30 -10.60 -21.49
CA GLN A 103 -5.91 -10.21 -21.32
C GLN A 103 -5.78 -8.90 -20.51
N ALA A 104 -6.65 -7.92 -20.77
CA ALA A 104 -6.66 -6.65 -20.05
C ALA A 104 -6.90 -6.84 -18.56
N LEU A 105 -7.82 -7.74 -18.16
CA LEU A 105 -8.05 -8.03 -16.74
C LEU A 105 -6.77 -8.55 -16.06
N HIS A 106 -6.01 -9.43 -16.72
CA HIS A 106 -4.76 -9.96 -16.17
C HIS A 106 -3.71 -8.85 -16.07
N THR A 107 -3.48 -8.13 -17.16
CA THR A 107 -2.50 -7.02 -17.21
C THR A 107 -2.82 -5.91 -16.20
N LEU A 108 -4.08 -5.53 -16.04
CA LEU A 108 -4.48 -4.51 -15.07
C LEU A 108 -4.30 -5.01 -13.62
N THR A 109 -4.53 -6.31 -13.38
CA THR A 109 -4.30 -6.91 -12.06
C THR A 109 -2.81 -6.91 -11.71
N ASP A 110 -1.94 -7.29 -12.64
CA ASP A 110 -0.49 -7.23 -12.44
C ASP A 110 -0.03 -5.77 -12.22
N GLU A 111 -0.51 -4.85 -13.05
CA GLU A 111 -0.19 -3.41 -12.98
C GLU A 111 -0.59 -2.82 -11.61
N VAL A 112 -1.80 -3.10 -11.11
CA VAL A 112 -2.24 -2.53 -9.83
C VAL A 112 -1.47 -3.10 -8.64
N VAL A 113 -1.07 -4.37 -8.68
CA VAL A 113 -0.26 -5.01 -7.62
C VAL A 113 1.12 -4.38 -7.59
N GLU A 114 1.75 -4.20 -8.75
CA GLU A 114 3.05 -3.54 -8.86
C GLU A 114 2.99 -2.08 -8.35
N MET A 115 1.97 -1.32 -8.77
CA MET A 115 1.79 0.06 -8.32
C MET A 115 1.58 0.16 -6.80
N TYR A 116 0.84 -0.79 -6.22
CA TYR A 116 0.61 -0.87 -4.79
C TYR A 116 1.93 -1.10 -4.04
N ASP A 117 2.75 -2.05 -4.51
CA ASP A 117 4.07 -2.33 -3.95
C ASP A 117 5.01 -1.12 -4.04
N GLN A 118 5.07 -0.47 -5.22
CA GLN A 118 5.88 0.75 -5.41
C GLN A 118 5.47 1.87 -4.44
N CYS A 119 4.16 2.06 -4.22
CA CYS A 119 3.66 3.05 -3.25
C CYS A 119 4.05 2.71 -1.81
N LEU A 120 3.97 1.45 -1.41
CA LEU A 120 4.39 1.00 -0.08
C LEU A 120 5.90 1.16 0.11
N TRP A 121 6.69 0.80 -0.91
CA TRP A 121 8.14 0.96 -0.90
C TRP A 121 8.56 2.42 -0.80
N ALA A 122 7.87 3.33 -1.51
CA ALA A 122 8.10 4.77 -1.40
C ALA A 122 7.82 5.28 0.02
N CYS A 123 6.67 4.91 0.60
CA CYS A 123 6.33 5.27 1.98
C CYS A 123 7.37 4.75 2.99
N TYR A 124 7.83 3.52 2.77
CA TYR A 124 8.86 2.87 3.59
C TYR A 124 10.21 3.59 3.49
N THR A 125 10.63 3.94 2.28
CA THR A 125 11.89 4.64 2.03
C THR A 125 11.88 6.03 2.64
N ASP A 126 10.76 6.76 2.53
CA ASP A 126 10.57 8.05 3.18
C ASP A 126 10.64 7.93 4.70
N ALA A 127 9.97 6.93 5.28
CA ALA A 127 10.00 6.70 6.72
C ALA A 127 11.43 6.42 7.23
N LYS A 128 12.20 5.60 6.49
CA LYS A 128 13.62 5.36 6.79
C LYS A 128 14.45 6.62 6.68
N ARG A 129 14.18 7.48 5.69
CA ARG A 129 14.89 8.74 5.51
C ARG A 129 14.61 9.70 6.66
N GLU A 130 13.35 9.86 7.04
CA GLU A 130 12.95 10.70 8.18
C GLU A 130 13.59 10.20 9.49
N LEU A 131 13.63 8.88 9.72
CA LEU A 131 14.32 8.30 10.86
C LEU A 131 15.81 8.61 10.84
N LYS A 132 16.48 8.43 9.70
CA LYS A 132 17.89 8.73 9.54
C LYS A 132 18.18 10.21 9.81
N ASP A 133 17.35 11.11 9.30
CA ASP A 133 17.49 12.54 9.53
C ASP A 133 17.29 12.89 11.01
N LEU A 134 16.32 12.24 11.69
CA LEU A 134 16.14 12.38 13.14
C LEU A 134 17.39 11.92 13.89
N GLN A 135 17.91 10.72 13.59
CA GLN A 135 19.10 10.16 14.23
C GLN A 135 20.33 11.04 14.01
N GLN A 136 20.51 11.60 12.81
CA GLN A 136 21.60 12.53 12.52
C GLN A 136 21.50 13.83 13.32
N ARG A 137 20.29 14.40 13.45
CA ARG A 137 20.06 15.57 14.30
C ARG A 137 20.31 15.26 15.78
N ALA A 138 19.82 14.10 16.23
CA ALA A 138 19.97 13.62 17.59
C ALA A 138 21.43 13.31 17.96
N ALA A 139 22.27 12.86 17.02
CA ALA A 139 23.65 12.48 17.30
C ALA A 139 24.49 13.59 17.97
N ARG A 140 24.26 14.85 17.59
CA ARG A 140 24.94 15.99 18.23
C ARG A 140 24.51 16.15 19.68
N THR A 141 23.19 16.16 19.93
CA THR A 141 22.61 16.26 21.26
C THR A 141 23.01 15.07 22.15
N VAL A 142 23.00 13.85 21.61
CA VAL A 142 23.42 12.63 22.32
C VAL A 142 24.86 12.75 22.81
N ASN A 143 25.79 13.27 21.99
CA ASN A 143 27.17 13.43 22.42
C ASN A 143 27.31 14.41 23.60
N GLU A 144 26.62 15.55 23.57
CA GLU A 144 26.58 16.50 24.69
C GLU A 144 26.04 15.85 25.97
N LYS A 145 24.99 15.05 25.82
CA LYS A 145 24.37 14.33 26.94
C LYS A 145 25.26 13.21 27.50
N LEU A 146 26.02 12.52 26.65
CA LEU A 146 27.02 11.54 27.07
C LEU A 146 28.15 12.19 27.87
N HIS A 147 28.57 13.41 27.51
CA HIS A 147 29.53 14.17 28.33
C HIS A 147 28.98 14.48 29.72
N LEU A 148 27.72 14.92 29.83
CA LEU A 148 27.07 15.14 31.13
C LEU A 148 27.02 13.86 31.97
N LEU A 149 26.61 12.74 31.36
CA LEU A 149 26.57 11.44 32.03
C LEU A 149 27.96 11.01 32.50
N ARG A 150 28.98 11.18 31.66
CA ARG A 150 30.37 10.87 32.01
C ARG A 150 30.83 11.72 33.20
N THR A 151 30.61 13.03 33.18
CA THR A 151 31.00 13.94 34.27
C THR A 151 30.31 13.57 35.58
N LEU A 152 29.02 13.25 35.54
CA LEU A 152 28.27 12.80 36.71
C LEU A 152 28.73 11.42 37.19
N GLY A 153 29.01 10.49 36.27
CA GLY A 153 29.55 9.17 36.59
C GLY A 153 30.94 9.23 37.22
N GLU A 154 31.82 10.11 36.73
CA GLU A 154 33.14 10.36 37.32
C GLU A 154 33.05 10.93 38.75
N ILE A 155 31.98 11.68 39.09
CA ILE A 155 31.74 12.14 40.47
C ILE A 155 31.23 10.98 41.33
N LEU A 156 30.24 10.25 40.82
CA LEU A 156 29.57 9.16 41.54
C LEU A 156 30.52 8.01 41.87
N LEU A 157 31.49 7.73 40.99
CA LEU A 157 32.45 6.65 41.14
C LEU A 157 33.78 7.09 41.77
N ASN A 158 33.92 8.36 42.19
CA ASN A 158 35.16 8.85 42.80
C ASN A 158 35.20 8.52 44.30
N PRO A 159 36.12 7.66 44.77
CA PRO A 159 36.20 7.26 46.18
C PRO A 159 36.70 8.37 47.11
N ASP A 160 37.29 9.44 46.56
CA ASP A 160 37.78 10.60 47.33
C ASP A 160 36.64 11.58 47.69
N ILE A 161 35.44 11.39 47.11
CA ILE A 161 34.26 12.20 47.40
C ILE A 161 33.39 11.44 48.40
N ASP A 162 33.23 12.02 49.58
CA ASP A 162 32.29 11.53 50.60
C ASP A 162 30.85 11.47 50.04
N ASP A 163 30.15 10.37 50.31
CA ASP A 163 28.79 10.09 49.82
C ASP A 163 27.83 11.25 50.10
N ALA A 164 27.94 11.88 51.28
CA ALA A 164 27.11 13.02 51.67
C ALA A 164 27.32 14.26 50.77
N LYS A 165 28.47 14.37 50.09
CA LYS A 165 28.86 15.51 49.25
C LYS A 165 28.70 15.24 47.75
N VAL A 166 28.30 14.04 47.34
CA VAL A 166 28.16 13.66 45.92
C VAL A 166 27.19 14.61 45.19
N ARG A 167 26.00 14.86 45.74
CA ARG A 167 24.99 15.74 45.10
C ARG A 167 25.50 17.18 44.93
N GLU A 168 26.15 17.72 45.96
CA GLU A 168 26.75 19.06 45.91
C GLU A 168 27.83 19.13 44.83
N ASN A 169 28.73 18.15 44.76
CA ASN A 169 29.78 18.09 43.76
C ASN A 169 29.22 17.89 42.34
N SER A 170 28.15 17.11 42.18
CA SER A 170 27.41 16.97 40.93
C SER A 170 26.91 18.30 40.42
N PHE A 171 26.19 19.07 41.24
CA PHE A 171 25.61 20.34 40.82
C PHE A 171 26.64 21.47 40.64
N ARG A 172 27.81 21.35 41.27
CA ARG A 172 28.93 22.25 41.02
C ARG A 172 29.53 22.07 39.62
N ARG A 173 29.53 20.85 39.08
CA ARG A 173 30.05 20.54 37.73
C ARG A 173 28.97 20.60 36.65
N VAL A 174 27.75 20.20 36.97
CA VAL A 174 26.58 20.22 36.09
C VAL A 174 25.42 20.87 36.83
N PRO A 175 25.10 22.15 36.56
CA PRO A 175 24.02 22.84 37.26
C PRO A 175 22.69 22.08 37.21
N GLU A 176 21.92 22.11 38.30
CA GLU A 176 20.67 21.35 38.45
C GLU A 176 19.66 21.64 37.32
N ALA A 177 19.55 22.90 36.90
CA ALA A 177 18.71 23.31 35.78
C ALA A 177 19.17 22.71 34.44
N THR A 178 20.49 22.65 34.21
CA THR A 178 21.08 22.02 33.01
C THR A 178 20.82 20.53 33.01
N LEU A 179 20.92 19.86 34.17
CA LEU A 179 20.63 18.44 34.29
C LEU A 179 19.14 18.16 34.06
N HIS A 180 18.23 18.97 34.61
CA HIS A 180 16.80 18.84 34.33
C HIS A 180 16.49 19.01 32.84
N ALA A 181 17.00 20.06 32.21
CA ALA A 181 16.82 20.27 30.76
C ALA A 181 17.37 19.09 29.95
N ALA A 182 18.55 18.57 30.32
CA ALA A 182 19.14 17.40 29.67
C ALA A 182 18.28 16.14 29.82
N LEU A 183 17.72 15.88 31.00
CA LEU A 183 16.84 14.74 31.25
C LEU A 183 15.53 14.83 30.46
N THR A 184 14.89 16.01 30.44
CA THR A 184 13.69 16.25 29.63
C THR A 184 13.97 16.06 28.13
N GLU A 185 15.10 16.54 27.64
CA GLU A 185 15.51 16.31 26.24
C GLU A 185 15.81 14.83 25.95
N MET A 186 16.41 14.11 26.91
CA MET A 186 16.67 12.67 26.78
C MET A 186 15.38 11.85 26.66
N GLU A 187 14.31 12.21 27.37
CA GLU A 187 13.01 11.52 27.24
C GLU A 187 12.51 11.52 25.79
N HIS A 188 12.74 12.61 25.06
CA HIS A 188 12.38 12.72 23.64
C HIS A 188 13.36 12.00 22.69
N LEU A 189 14.57 11.67 23.15
CA LEU A 189 15.58 10.93 22.40
C LEU A 189 15.48 9.41 22.59
N ILE A 190 14.91 8.96 23.71
CA ILE A 190 14.72 7.53 24.02
C ILE A 190 13.61 6.98 23.12
N ARG A 191 14.00 6.19 22.12
CA ARG A 191 13.09 5.42 21.27
C ARG A 191 13.06 3.95 21.71
N PRO A 192 11.96 3.21 21.45
CA PRO A 192 11.90 1.77 21.72
C PRO A 192 13.09 1.03 21.11
N LYS A 193 13.62 0.02 21.81
CA LYS A 193 14.82 -0.74 21.37
C LYS A 193 14.72 -1.33 19.96
N ASN A 194 13.51 -1.59 19.46
CA ASN A 194 13.25 -2.18 18.15
C ASN A 194 12.54 -1.22 17.16
N ASP A 195 12.63 0.09 17.40
CA ASP A 195 11.95 1.10 16.59
C ASP A 195 12.66 1.31 15.23
N ALA A 196 12.26 0.50 14.25
CA ALA A 196 12.94 0.42 12.96
C ALA A 196 12.64 1.59 12.01
N TYR A 197 11.44 2.21 12.09
CA TYR A 197 10.88 3.27 11.23
C TYR A 197 9.33 3.34 11.34
N VAL A 198 8.72 2.55 12.25
CA VAL A 198 7.29 2.19 12.18
C VAL A 198 6.39 3.37 12.50
N ASP A 199 6.76 4.19 13.48
CA ASP A 199 6.09 5.46 13.80
C ASP A 199 6.12 6.45 12.63
N PHE A 200 7.24 6.55 11.93
CA PHE A 200 7.40 7.37 10.72
C PHE A 200 6.54 6.83 9.57
N PHE A 201 6.50 5.52 9.41
CA PHE A 201 5.61 4.89 8.43
C PHE A 201 4.14 5.12 8.78
N GLY A 202 3.78 5.10 10.06
CA GLY A 202 2.44 5.41 10.56
C GLY A 202 1.92 6.77 10.10
N LYS A 203 2.80 7.77 9.89
CA LYS A 203 2.42 9.08 9.33
C LYS A 203 1.83 8.99 7.92
N ARG A 204 2.13 7.91 7.18
CA ARG A 204 1.63 7.66 5.82
C ARG A 204 0.32 6.87 5.81
N TYR A 205 -0.23 6.51 6.97
CA TYR A 205 -1.49 5.77 7.07
C TYR A 205 -2.63 6.43 6.28
N SER A 206 -2.81 7.75 6.43
CA SER A 206 -3.85 8.49 5.69
C SER A 206 -3.69 8.43 4.17
N TYR A 207 -2.45 8.39 3.67
CA TYR A 207 -2.18 8.25 2.24
C TYR A 207 -2.52 6.84 1.75
N ILE A 208 -2.04 5.81 2.45
CA ILE A 208 -2.30 4.40 2.11
C ILE A 208 -3.82 4.11 2.12
N ARG A 209 -4.55 4.70 3.07
CA ARG A 209 -6.00 4.54 3.19
C ARG A 209 -6.82 5.14 2.06
N GLN A 210 -6.22 5.96 1.19
CA GLN A 210 -6.91 6.47 -0.01
C GLN A 210 -7.22 5.36 -1.01
N PHE A 211 -6.38 4.31 -1.08
CA PHE A 211 -6.51 3.25 -2.08
C PHE A 211 -6.60 1.84 -1.49
N ALA A 212 -6.05 1.59 -0.30
CA ALA A 212 -6.09 0.28 0.35
C ALA A 212 -7.49 -0.34 0.50
N PRO A 213 -8.55 0.37 0.97
CA PRO A 213 -9.88 -0.22 1.06
C PRO A 213 -10.39 -0.74 -0.30
N THR A 214 -10.25 0.07 -1.35
CA THR A 214 -10.68 -0.30 -2.70
C THR A 214 -9.85 -1.44 -3.26
N PHE A 215 -8.54 -1.43 -3.01
CA PHE A 215 -7.64 -2.50 -3.45
C PHE A 215 -8.03 -3.85 -2.83
N LEU A 216 -8.21 -3.87 -1.50
CA LEU A 216 -8.55 -5.10 -0.79
C LEU A 216 -9.93 -5.64 -1.19
N SER A 217 -10.91 -4.75 -1.38
CA SER A 217 -12.29 -5.15 -1.75
C SER A 217 -12.46 -5.59 -3.20
N ARG A 218 -11.61 -5.13 -4.13
CA ARG A 218 -11.71 -5.46 -5.56
C ARG A 218 -10.91 -6.67 -5.97
N LEU A 219 -9.91 -7.06 -5.18
CA LEU A 219 -9.09 -8.25 -5.46
C LEU A 219 -9.49 -9.42 -4.56
N ALA A 220 -9.42 -10.62 -5.10
CA ALA A 220 -9.68 -11.85 -4.36
C ALA A 220 -8.36 -12.45 -3.88
N PHE A 221 -8.16 -12.49 -2.56
CA PHE A 221 -6.98 -13.06 -1.93
C PHE A 221 -7.26 -14.50 -1.50
N HIS A 222 -6.33 -15.39 -1.80
CA HIS A 222 -6.41 -16.81 -1.48
C HIS A 222 -5.13 -17.24 -0.75
N SER A 223 -5.25 -18.19 0.17
CA SER A 223 -4.13 -18.78 0.89
C SER A 223 -4.21 -20.29 0.79
N TYR A 224 -3.05 -20.95 0.79
CA TYR A 224 -2.93 -22.41 0.84
C TYR A 224 -3.05 -22.95 2.27
N HIS A 225 -3.07 -22.08 3.29
CA HIS A 225 -3.20 -22.47 4.68
C HIS A 225 -4.65 -22.41 5.15
N ASP A 226 -5.10 -23.47 5.82
CA ASP A 226 -6.36 -23.45 6.56
C ASP A 226 -6.29 -22.39 7.68
N SER A 227 -7.30 -21.53 7.75
CA SER A 227 -7.40 -20.45 8.75
C SER A 227 -6.24 -19.45 8.76
N ASP A 228 -5.84 -18.95 7.59
CA ASP A 228 -4.78 -17.95 7.47
C ASP A 228 -5.11 -16.65 8.25
N PRO A 229 -4.30 -16.24 9.25
CA PRO A 229 -4.54 -15.04 10.04
C PRO A 229 -4.48 -13.75 9.20
N LEU A 230 -3.75 -13.72 8.09
CA LEU A 230 -3.70 -12.56 7.19
C LEU A 230 -5.04 -12.40 6.45
N LEU A 231 -5.61 -13.48 5.92
CA LEU A 231 -6.92 -13.42 5.28
C LEU A 231 -8.03 -13.04 6.28
N GLN A 232 -7.93 -13.53 7.52
CA GLN A 232 -8.85 -13.10 8.59
C GLN A 232 -8.72 -11.60 8.89
N ALA A 233 -7.50 -11.05 8.89
CA ALA A 233 -7.29 -9.60 9.04
C ALA A 233 -7.87 -8.81 7.87
N ILE A 234 -7.69 -9.27 6.62
CA ILE A 234 -8.27 -8.62 5.44
C ILE A 234 -9.81 -8.63 5.54
N ALA A 235 -10.41 -9.75 5.92
CA ALA A 235 -11.86 -9.85 6.12
C ALA A 235 -12.37 -8.90 7.23
N LEU A 236 -11.63 -8.80 8.35
CA LEU A 236 -11.91 -7.83 9.41
C LEU A 236 -11.85 -6.39 8.87
N LEU A 237 -10.79 -6.05 8.13
CA LEU A 237 -10.62 -4.72 7.53
C LEU A 237 -11.75 -4.37 6.57
N HIS A 238 -12.23 -5.32 5.76
CA HIS A 238 -13.40 -5.12 4.91
C HIS A 238 -14.65 -4.77 5.72
N GLY A 239 -14.91 -5.51 6.81
CA GLY A 239 -16.04 -5.21 7.70
C GLY A 239 -15.94 -3.82 8.33
N LEU A 240 -14.75 -3.46 8.81
CA LEU A 240 -14.47 -2.14 9.39
C LEU A 240 -14.63 -1.01 8.36
N ASP A 241 -14.19 -1.23 7.12
CA ASP A 241 -14.28 -0.26 6.02
C ASP A 241 -15.70 -0.07 5.50
N ALA A 242 -16.53 -1.13 5.53
CA ALA A 242 -17.94 -1.06 5.18
C ALA A 242 -18.81 -0.45 6.29
N SER A 243 -18.38 -0.55 7.55
CA SER A 243 -19.15 -0.05 8.71
C SER A 243 -19.21 1.48 8.77
N LYS A 244 -20.42 2.02 9.03
CA LYS A 244 -20.65 3.43 9.37
C LYS A 244 -21.52 3.50 10.63
N PRO A 245 -21.07 4.14 11.74
CA PRO A 245 -19.79 4.82 11.93
C PRO A 245 -18.59 3.86 11.99
N ARG A 246 -17.38 4.40 11.84
CA ARG A 246 -16.12 3.63 11.93
C ARG A 246 -16.02 2.93 13.28
N GLN A 247 -15.94 1.61 13.25
CA GLN A 247 -15.79 0.81 14.45
C GLN A 247 -14.33 0.76 14.91
N ARG A 248 -14.13 0.56 16.22
CA ARG A 248 -12.79 0.27 16.76
C ARG A 248 -12.35 -1.11 16.32
N ILE A 249 -11.03 -1.28 16.16
CA ILE A 249 -10.42 -2.59 15.94
C ILE A 249 -10.67 -3.45 17.19
N PRO A 250 -11.20 -4.67 17.07
CA PRO A 250 -11.40 -5.55 18.22
C PRO A 250 -10.08 -5.98 18.87
N ASP A 251 -10.08 -6.16 20.18
CA ASP A 251 -8.89 -6.60 20.95
C ASP A 251 -8.36 -7.97 20.50
N LYS A 252 -9.23 -8.82 19.92
CA LYS A 252 -8.88 -10.14 19.38
C LYS A 252 -8.51 -10.11 17.90
N ALA A 253 -8.05 -8.98 17.37
CA ALA A 253 -7.64 -8.89 15.98
C ALA A 253 -6.52 -9.92 15.68
N PRO A 254 -6.57 -10.59 14.50
CA PRO A 254 -5.53 -11.54 14.13
C PRO A 254 -4.24 -10.78 13.82
N LEU A 255 -3.29 -10.78 14.75
CA LEU A 255 -1.99 -10.09 14.63
C LEU A 255 -0.80 -11.06 14.49
N ARG A 256 -1.05 -12.36 14.33
CA ARG A 256 0.00 -13.39 14.35
C ARG A 256 1.04 -13.24 13.23
N PHE A 257 0.67 -12.64 12.10
CA PHE A 257 1.56 -12.35 10.97
C PHE A 257 2.38 -11.07 11.16
N VAL A 258 2.09 -10.27 12.19
CA VAL A 258 2.74 -8.98 12.41
C VAL A 258 4.16 -9.19 12.95
N PRO A 259 5.20 -8.66 12.27
CA PRO A 259 6.59 -8.76 12.74
C PRO A 259 6.84 -8.05 14.07
N ASP A 260 7.83 -8.49 14.84
CA ASP A 260 8.16 -7.92 16.16
C ASP A 260 8.32 -6.39 16.20
N PRO A 261 8.98 -5.73 15.22
CA PRO A 261 9.12 -4.27 15.24
C PRO A 261 7.79 -3.52 15.21
N TRP A 262 6.74 -4.14 14.68
CA TRP A 262 5.41 -3.55 14.56
C TRP A 262 4.52 -3.83 15.76
N ARG A 263 4.84 -4.83 16.58
CA ARG A 263 3.99 -5.24 17.73
C ARG A 263 3.81 -4.13 18.75
N ALA A 264 4.85 -3.33 19.01
CA ALA A 264 4.76 -2.17 19.91
C ALA A 264 3.83 -1.06 19.40
N TYR A 265 3.44 -1.11 18.12
CA TYR A 265 2.53 -0.15 17.46
C TYR A 265 1.20 -0.80 17.05
N SER A 266 1.00 -2.08 17.37
CA SER A 266 -0.16 -2.86 16.96
C SER A 266 -1.08 -3.09 18.15
N ILE A 267 -2.13 -2.25 18.24
CA ILE A 267 -3.14 -2.17 19.32
C ILE A 267 -2.53 -1.85 20.69
#